data_AF-A0A951RZC5-F1
#
_entry.id   AF-A0A951RZC5-F1
#
_cell.length_a   1.000
_cell.length_b   1.000
_cell.length_c   1.000
_cell.angle_alpha   90.00
_cell.angle_beta   90.00
_cell.angle_gamma   90.00
#
_symmetry.space_group_name_H-M   'P 1'
#
loop_
_entity.id
_entity.type
_entity.pdbx_description
1 polymer ?
#
loop_
_entity_poly.entity_id
_entity_poly.type
_entity_poly.pdbx_seq_one_letter_code
_entity_poly.pdbx_strand_id
1 'polypeptide(L)'
;MKSAAGEISRNLEGTVFGYLTEDNQTLVADYPLLPSIRKFWYRVLQVVDVAGTQGQLRNQLRLIDDSLKVIANKEIGNIIPADFIFTQIRTEMIQGGLLLNDTSNLIQGKKSKGGDDEIEGRILSAVFLLDQVMGKDSDTGLKSDENTIADLLIDNLNENSDTLRNKVKKLIKDLVDDKVLMPIENEYKLQTKVGAEWEQEFSKHFIKINNSGEDQIQGLRKEKILEHFREKTRGISITHGHSHIVRDFELWDSDRMPGLEHKLNLWIRDGWHENETIVEDEIRAAGNNTPLAYCFVKKMRHEDLRAAIIKHLAAEMTIDAMGLPTTPEGEKAKNSMHTRMMQAKASIQELIEKICDNGTVFLAGGNRVQGGNLKDNVQEALKSIADRQFPEFTGKADHANWGQVLNRARAGSPDALNVIHYTGDADRHPVASEILRYLGNGTKTGRDIRGEFMKAPYGWPQDAVDAILILLKNLQLISSD
;
A
#
# COMPACT_ATOMS: atom_id res chain seq x y z
N MET A 1 -26.86 43.24 -16.41
CA MET A 1 -26.59 41.92 -17.02
C MET A 1 -25.68 42.01 -18.24
N LYS A 2 -26.06 42.58 -19.39
CA LYS A 2 -25.16 42.66 -20.57
C LYS A 2 -23.83 43.37 -20.32
N SER A 3 -23.84 44.45 -19.53
CA SER A 3 -22.64 45.20 -19.11
C SER A 3 -21.69 44.40 -18.19
N ALA A 4 -22.20 43.37 -17.52
CA ALA A 4 -21.45 42.52 -16.59
C ALA A 4 -21.25 41.09 -17.13
N ALA A 5 -21.45 40.87 -18.45
CA ALA A 5 -21.37 39.55 -19.06
C ALA A 5 -20.01 38.87 -18.87
N GLY A 6 -18.92 39.67 -18.80
CA GLY A 6 -17.58 39.17 -18.51
C GLY A 6 -17.48 38.54 -17.12
N GLU A 7 -17.93 39.23 -16.07
CA GLU A 7 -17.87 38.71 -14.69
C GLU A 7 -18.82 37.51 -14.51
N ILE A 8 -20.00 37.54 -15.16
CA ILE A 8 -20.95 36.41 -15.13
C ILE A 8 -20.33 35.17 -15.81
N SER A 9 -19.63 35.34 -16.93
CA SER A 9 -19.00 34.21 -17.64
C SER A 9 -17.80 33.65 -16.90
N ARG A 10 -17.04 34.52 -16.20
CA ARG A 10 -15.86 34.15 -15.42
C ARG A 10 -16.19 33.38 -14.14
N ASN A 11 -17.38 33.60 -13.57
CA ASN A 11 -17.76 33.00 -12.29
C ASN A 11 -17.82 31.46 -12.38
N LEU A 12 -16.99 30.78 -11.60
CA LEU A 12 -16.83 29.32 -11.59
C LEU A 12 -16.49 28.74 -12.98
N GLU A 13 -15.78 29.51 -13.80
CA GLU A 13 -15.31 29.08 -15.12
C GLU A 13 -14.44 27.81 -15.01
N GLY A 14 -14.62 26.88 -15.95
CA GLY A 14 -13.90 25.60 -15.97
C GLY A 14 -14.47 24.53 -15.03
N THR A 15 -15.55 24.83 -14.30
CA THR A 15 -16.28 23.86 -13.46
C THR A 15 -17.60 23.46 -14.13
N VAL A 16 -18.22 22.37 -13.64
CA VAL A 16 -19.56 21.96 -14.09
C VAL A 16 -20.67 22.98 -13.76
N PHE A 17 -20.36 23.96 -12.89
CA PHE A 17 -21.28 25.02 -12.47
C PHE A 17 -21.13 26.29 -13.31
N GLY A 18 -20.11 26.41 -14.15
CA GLY A 18 -19.86 27.63 -14.93
C GLY A 18 -21.05 28.07 -15.79
N TYR A 19 -21.01 29.33 -16.22
CA TYR A 19 -21.97 29.89 -17.16
C TYR A 19 -21.91 29.16 -18.53
N LEU A 20 -23.08 28.83 -19.08
CA LEU A 20 -23.23 28.27 -20.42
C LEU A 20 -23.99 29.25 -21.32
N THR A 21 -23.79 29.17 -22.63
CA THR A 21 -24.50 30.04 -23.59
C THR A 21 -26.02 29.89 -23.51
N GLU A 22 -26.51 28.70 -23.15
CA GLU A 22 -27.94 28.41 -22.94
C GLU A 22 -28.53 29.18 -21.75
N ASP A 23 -27.73 29.47 -20.71
CA ASP A 23 -28.18 30.22 -19.53
C ASP A 23 -28.61 31.65 -19.91
N ASN A 24 -28.19 32.17 -21.07
CA ASN A 24 -28.62 33.48 -21.57
C ASN A 24 -30.16 33.57 -21.76
N GLN A 25 -30.83 32.44 -21.98
CA GLN A 25 -32.28 32.40 -22.17
C GLN A 25 -33.05 32.77 -20.89
N THR A 26 -32.50 32.42 -19.72
CA THR A 26 -33.14 32.67 -18.41
C THR A 26 -32.41 33.71 -17.58
N LEU A 27 -31.25 34.21 -18.02
CA LEU A 27 -30.36 35.10 -17.25
C LEU A 27 -31.06 36.32 -16.63
N VAL A 28 -32.01 36.93 -17.35
CA VAL A 28 -32.78 38.08 -16.83
C VAL A 28 -33.81 37.65 -15.78
N ALA A 29 -34.45 36.50 -15.99
CA ALA A 29 -35.44 35.94 -15.05
C ALA A 29 -34.79 35.39 -13.77
N ASP A 30 -33.54 34.93 -13.88
CA ASP A 30 -32.78 34.38 -12.75
C ASP A 30 -32.21 35.46 -11.84
N TYR A 31 -32.04 36.70 -12.33
CA TYR A 31 -31.56 37.81 -11.52
C TYR A 31 -32.46 38.01 -10.28
N PRO A 32 -31.88 38.14 -9.07
CA PRO A 32 -30.47 38.40 -8.75
C PRO A 32 -29.60 37.18 -8.44
N LEU A 33 -30.03 35.97 -8.80
CA LEU A 33 -29.24 34.74 -8.65
C LEU A 33 -28.51 34.40 -9.96
N LEU A 34 -27.18 34.29 -9.93
CA LEU A 34 -26.43 33.91 -11.12
C LEU A 34 -26.69 32.44 -11.49
N PRO A 35 -26.65 32.06 -12.78
CA PRO A 35 -26.82 30.68 -13.21
C PRO A 35 -25.87 29.71 -12.53
N SER A 36 -24.60 30.12 -12.36
CA SER A 36 -23.57 29.33 -11.67
C SER A 36 -23.89 29.09 -10.20
N ILE A 37 -24.32 30.14 -9.51
CA ILE A 37 -24.72 30.09 -8.10
C ILE A 37 -25.96 29.19 -7.93
N ARG A 38 -26.94 29.28 -8.84
CA ARG A 38 -28.10 28.39 -8.84
C ARG A 38 -27.71 26.92 -8.98
N LYS A 39 -26.84 26.59 -9.94
CA LYS A 39 -26.34 25.22 -10.15
C LYS A 39 -25.59 24.73 -8.91
N PHE A 40 -24.73 25.57 -8.32
CA PHE A 40 -24.00 25.26 -7.10
C PHE A 40 -24.94 25.02 -5.91
N TRP A 41 -25.93 25.89 -5.69
CA TRP A 41 -26.94 25.75 -4.63
C TRP A 41 -27.74 24.46 -4.76
N TYR A 42 -28.16 24.12 -5.98
CA TYR A 42 -28.84 22.87 -6.25
C TYR A 42 -27.99 21.68 -5.81
N ARG A 43 -26.69 21.69 -6.10
CA ARG A 43 -25.77 20.62 -5.68
C ARG A 43 -25.56 20.59 -4.17
N VAL A 44 -25.37 21.74 -3.53
CA VAL A 44 -25.24 21.83 -2.07
C VAL A 44 -26.46 21.21 -1.39
N LEU A 45 -27.67 21.53 -1.85
CA LEU A 45 -28.90 20.97 -1.27
C LEU A 45 -28.95 19.44 -1.43
N GLN A 46 -28.56 18.89 -2.59
CA GLN A 46 -28.50 17.43 -2.78
C GLN A 46 -27.50 16.75 -1.83
N VAL A 47 -26.38 17.40 -1.56
CA VAL A 47 -25.33 16.84 -0.70
C VAL A 47 -25.77 16.85 0.77
N VAL A 48 -26.43 17.93 1.20
CA VAL A 48 -26.89 18.13 2.59
C VAL A 48 -28.16 17.34 2.91
N ASP A 49 -28.94 16.94 1.90
CA ASP A 49 -30.19 16.21 2.07
C ASP A 49 -30.02 14.73 2.44
N VAL A 50 -29.57 14.44 3.67
CA VAL A 50 -29.39 13.08 4.18
C VAL A 50 -30.72 12.31 4.29
N ALA A 51 -31.85 13.00 4.39
CA ALA A 51 -33.18 12.42 4.60
C ALA A 51 -34.08 12.40 3.33
N GLY A 52 -33.61 12.94 2.19
CA GLY A 52 -34.37 12.98 0.92
C GLY A 52 -35.57 13.94 0.90
N THR A 53 -35.57 14.97 1.76
CA THR A 53 -36.70 15.93 1.93
C THR A 53 -36.35 17.37 1.56
N GLN A 54 -35.07 17.72 1.41
CA GLN A 54 -34.57 19.07 1.18
C GLN A 54 -34.42 19.42 -0.32
N GLY A 55 -34.36 18.42 -1.21
CA GLY A 55 -34.47 18.61 -2.66
C GLY A 55 -35.88 19.00 -3.13
N GLN A 56 -36.85 19.13 -2.22
CA GLN A 56 -38.22 19.52 -2.56
C GLN A 56 -38.29 20.99 -3.01
N LEU A 57 -39.00 21.24 -4.11
CA LEU A 57 -39.19 22.56 -4.72
C LEU A 57 -39.57 23.66 -3.70
N ARG A 58 -40.33 23.30 -2.66
CA ARG A 58 -40.73 24.22 -1.58
C ARG A 58 -39.54 24.84 -0.85
N ASN A 59 -38.48 24.08 -0.55
CA ASN A 59 -37.32 24.61 0.16
C ASN A 59 -36.47 25.48 -0.74
N GLN A 60 -36.37 25.14 -2.03
CA GLN A 60 -35.73 25.99 -3.03
C GLN A 60 -36.48 27.32 -3.20
N LEU A 61 -37.81 27.29 -3.26
CA LEU A 61 -38.64 28.50 -3.34
C LEU A 61 -38.51 29.36 -2.08
N ARG A 62 -38.51 28.75 -0.88
CA ARG A 62 -38.27 29.47 0.38
C ARG A 62 -36.89 30.15 0.37
N LEU A 63 -35.86 29.40 -0.03
CA LEU A 63 -34.49 29.88 -0.08
C LEU A 63 -34.36 31.10 -1.01
N ILE A 64 -34.95 31.02 -2.21
CA ILE A 64 -34.94 32.14 -3.17
C ILE A 64 -35.73 33.32 -2.60
N ASP A 65 -36.93 33.12 -2.07
CA ASP A 65 -37.77 34.18 -1.47
C ASP A 65 -37.03 34.92 -0.33
N ASP A 66 -36.40 34.20 0.59
CA ASP A 66 -35.63 34.78 1.69
C ASP A 66 -34.40 35.55 1.19
N SER A 67 -33.75 35.06 0.13
CA SER A 67 -32.63 35.75 -0.50
C SER A 67 -33.04 37.04 -1.21
N LEU A 68 -34.21 37.03 -1.86
CA LEU A 68 -34.78 38.21 -2.53
C LEU A 68 -35.11 39.31 -1.52
N LYS A 69 -35.62 38.97 -0.33
CA LYS A 69 -35.91 39.96 0.73
C LYS A 69 -34.66 40.72 1.19
N VAL A 70 -33.50 40.07 1.18
CA VAL A 70 -32.22 40.67 1.60
C VAL A 70 -31.72 41.70 0.58
N ILE A 71 -32.04 41.50 -0.70
CA ILE A 71 -31.49 42.30 -1.80
C ILE A 71 -32.50 43.30 -2.38
N ALA A 72 -33.79 43.16 -2.07
CA ALA A 72 -34.89 43.95 -2.65
C ALA A 72 -34.70 45.47 -2.54
N ASN A 73 -34.00 45.95 -1.50
CA ASN A 73 -33.75 47.38 -1.26
C ASN A 73 -32.36 47.85 -1.74
N LYS A 74 -31.58 47.00 -2.41
CA LYS A 74 -30.25 47.35 -2.93
C LYS A 74 -30.33 47.81 -4.39
N GLU A 75 -29.30 48.50 -4.84
CA GLU A 75 -29.19 48.96 -6.22
C GLU A 75 -29.05 47.80 -7.22
N ILE A 76 -29.54 48.00 -8.45
CA ILE A 76 -29.41 47.04 -9.54
C ILE A 76 -27.93 46.72 -9.78
N GLY A 77 -27.57 45.44 -9.82
CA GLY A 77 -26.20 44.95 -9.93
C GLY A 77 -25.77 44.16 -8.69
N ASN A 78 -26.44 44.37 -7.55
CA ASN A 78 -26.32 43.48 -6.41
C ASN A 78 -26.88 42.10 -6.78
N ILE A 79 -26.13 41.04 -6.44
CA ILE A 79 -26.50 39.64 -6.62
C ILE A 79 -26.47 38.90 -5.28
N ILE A 80 -27.10 37.73 -5.25
CA ILE A 80 -27.04 36.85 -4.08
C ILE A 80 -25.74 36.04 -4.16
N PRO A 81 -24.80 36.19 -3.21
CA PRO A 81 -23.57 35.41 -3.23
C PRO A 81 -23.85 33.95 -2.88
N ALA A 82 -22.98 33.06 -3.37
CA ALA A 82 -23.18 31.63 -3.20
C ALA A 82 -23.10 31.18 -1.73
N ASP A 83 -22.28 31.85 -0.90
CA ASP A 83 -22.12 31.53 0.51
C ASP A 83 -23.37 31.77 1.36
N PHE A 84 -24.34 32.54 0.85
CA PHE A 84 -25.59 32.84 1.57
C PHE A 84 -26.39 31.58 1.92
N ILE A 85 -26.34 30.55 1.07
CA ILE A 85 -27.05 29.28 1.33
C ILE A 85 -26.61 28.63 2.64
N PHE A 86 -25.35 28.83 3.07
CA PHE A 86 -24.84 28.30 4.33
C PHE A 86 -25.72 28.74 5.50
N THR A 87 -26.09 30.03 5.56
CA THR A 87 -26.91 30.59 6.63
C THR A 87 -28.30 29.96 6.66
N GLN A 88 -28.82 29.61 5.49
CA GLN A 88 -30.19 29.15 5.29
C GLN A 88 -30.41 27.68 5.64
N ILE A 89 -29.37 26.85 5.46
CA ILE A 89 -29.41 25.41 5.74
C ILE A 89 -28.56 25.02 6.95
N ARG A 90 -28.06 26.02 7.71
CA ARG A 90 -27.14 25.81 8.84
C ARG A 90 -27.70 24.88 9.89
N THR A 91 -28.95 25.12 10.30
CA THR A 91 -29.61 24.35 11.36
C THR A 91 -29.76 22.89 10.94
N GLU A 92 -30.11 22.67 9.68
CA GLU A 92 -30.25 21.36 9.06
C GLU A 92 -28.89 20.65 8.95
N MET A 93 -27.83 21.36 8.57
CA MET A 93 -26.47 20.80 8.55
C MET A 93 -25.99 20.40 9.95
N ILE A 94 -26.36 21.14 11.00
CA ILE A 94 -26.05 20.78 12.41
C ILE A 94 -26.85 19.54 12.82
N GLN A 95 -28.15 19.53 12.58
CA GLN A 95 -29.02 18.39 12.91
C GLN A 95 -28.63 17.12 12.15
N GLY A 96 -28.18 17.27 10.90
CA GLY A 96 -27.67 16.19 10.06
C GLY A 96 -26.24 15.76 10.36
N GLY A 97 -25.56 16.38 11.34
CA GLY A 97 -24.18 16.04 11.71
C GLY A 97 -23.10 16.43 10.67
N LEU A 98 -23.46 17.22 9.66
CA LEU A 98 -22.53 17.69 8.63
C LEU A 98 -21.71 18.88 9.12
N LEU A 99 -22.37 19.82 9.82
CA LEU A 99 -21.77 21.02 10.41
C LEU A 99 -21.72 20.91 11.93
N LEU A 100 -20.56 21.20 12.50
CA LEU A 100 -20.34 21.13 13.94
C LEU A 100 -20.80 22.42 14.60
N ASN A 101 -21.28 22.34 15.84
CA ASN A 101 -21.68 23.52 16.61
C ASN A 101 -20.52 24.51 16.78
N ASP A 102 -19.31 24.03 17.11
CA ASP A 102 -18.13 24.88 17.28
C ASP A 102 -17.75 25.60 15.98
N THR A 103 -17.76 24.90 14.84
CA THR A 103 -17.49 25.48 13.53
C THR A 103 -18.57 26.50 13.15
N SER A 104 -19.85 26.16 13.38
CA SER A 104 -20.97 27.08 13.18
C SER A 104 -20.82 28.36 14.01
N ASN A 105 -20.48 28.23 15.29
CA ASN A 105 -20.32 29.34 16.21
C ASN A 105 -19.14 30.22 15.82
N LEU A 106 -18.02 29.63 15.39
CA LEU A 106 -16.87 30.37 14.86
C LEU A 106 -17.25 31.21 13.64
N ILE A 107 -17.90 30.58 12.66
CA ILE A 107 -18.36 31.24 11.43
C ILE A 107 -19.32 32.39 11.76
N GLN A 108 -20.31 32.13 12.61
CA GLN A 108 -21.31 33.14 12.97
C GLN A 108 -20.71 34.29 13.79
N GLY A 109 -19.79 33.98 14.69
CA GLY A 109 -19.09 34.97 15.51
C GLY A 109 -18.24 35.92 14.67
N LYS A 110 -17.62 35.42 13.59
CA LYS A 110 -16.92 36.26 12.60
C LYS A 110 -17.92 37.09 11.77
N LYS A 111 -18.98 36.47 11.22
CA LYS A 111 -20.04 37.18 10.46
C LYS A 111 -20.71 38.31 11.25
N SER A 112 -20.84 38.21 12.58
CA SER A 112 -21.49 39.25 13.39
C SER A 112 -20.68 40.52 13.64
N LYS A 113 -19.37 40.52 13.37
CA LYS A 113 -18.48 41.66 13.70
C LYS A 113 -18.40 42.73 12.61
N GLY A 114 -18.86 42.42 11.39
CA GLY A 114 -18.77 43.32 10.24
C GLY A 114 -17.35 43.44 9.66
N GLY A 115 -17.19 44.20 8.58
CA GLY A 115 -15.88 44.52 8.01
C GLY A 115 -15.11 43.29 7.52
N ASP A 116 -13.82 43.19 7.88
CA ASP A 116 -12.94 42.09 7.45
C ASP A 116 -13.33 40.77 8.12
N ASP A 117 -13.70 40.78 9.41
CA ASP A 117 -14.22 39.60 10.14
C ASP A 117 -15.46 39.02 9.45
N GLU A 118 -16.35 39.86 8.91
CA GLU A 118 -17.52 39.36 8.18
C GLU A 118 -17.11 38.58 6.93
N ILE A 119 -16.18 39.11 6.15
CA ILE A 119 -15.66 38.44 4.94
C ILE A 119 -14.95 37.15 5.32
N GLU A 120 -14.18 37.12 6.40
CA GLU A 120 -13.59 35.88 6.92
C GLU A 120 -14.66 34.84 7.25
N GLY A 121 -15.73 35.24 7.94
CA GLY A 121 -16.87 34.35 8.20
C GLY A 121 -17.51 33.81 6.92
N ARG A 122 -17.58 34.64 5.87
CA ARG A 122 -18.07 34.22 4.54
C ARG A 122 -17.10 33.25 3.83
N ILE A 123 -15.79 33.50 3.90
CA ILE A 123 -14.74 32.59 3.40
C ILE A 123 -14.90 31.21 4.05
N LEU A 124 -15.06 31.15 5.37
CA LEU A 124 -15.23 29.88 6.09
C LEU A 124 -16.52 29.15 5.68
N SER A 125 -17.62 29.88 5.42
CA SER A 125 -18.84 29.29 4.84
C SER A 125 -18.59 28.70 3.45
N ALA A 126 -17.90 29.42 2.57
CA ALA A 126 -17.59 28.95 1.22
C ALA A 126 -16.70 27.69 1.25
N VAL A 127 -15.62 27.70 2.04
CA VAL A 127 -14.73 26.55 2.22
C VAL A 127 -15.49 25.32 2.74
N PHE A 128 -16.37 25.51 3.73
CA PHE A 128 -17.20 24.42 4.23
C PHE A 128 -18.09 23.81 3.14
N LEU A 129 -18.80 24.64 2.38
CA LEU A 129 -19.71 24.19 1.33
C LEU A 129 -18.96 23.47 0.20
N LEU A 130 -17.78 23.98 -0.18
CA LEU A 130 -16.92 23.34 -1.17
C LEU A 130 -16.49 21.94 -0.69
N ASP A 131 -16.05 21.80 0.58
CA ASP A 131 -15.68 20.50 1.14
C ASP A 131 -16.85 19.51 1.14
N GLN A 132 -18.08 19.96 1.42
CA GLN A 132 -19.27 19.11 1.32
C GLN A 132 -19.51 18.62 -0.12
N VAL A 133 -19.46 19.54 -1.10
CA VAL A 133 -19.74 19.20 -2.51
C VAL A 133 -18.67 18.27 -3.07
N MET A 134 -17.39 18.59 -2.86
CA MET A 134 -16.27 17.79 -3.37
C MET A 134 -16.15 16.44 -2.66
N GLY A 135 -16.55 16.35 -1.39
CA GLY A 135 -16.50 15.12 -0.61
C GLY A 135 -17.44 14.02 -1.13
N LYS A 136 -18.53 14.36 -1.81
CA LYS A 136 -19.44 13.39 -2.43
C LYS A 136 -19.18 13.16 -3.92
N ASP A 137 -18.50 14.08 -4.60
CA ASP A 137 -18.34 14.02 -6.05
C ASP A 137 -17.04 14.72 -6.48
N SER A 138 -16.07 13.93 -6.91
CA SER A 138 -14.74 14.41 -7.28
C SER A 138 -14.68 15.03 -8.67
N ASP A 139 -15.68 14.80 -9.53
CA ASP A 139 -15.68 15.23 -10.94
C ASP A 139 -16.46 16.54 -11.17
N THR A 140 -16.34 17.49 -10.24
CA THR A 140 -17.02 18.79 -10.34
C THR A 140 -16.15 19.89 -10.95
N GLY A 141 -14.83 19.68 -10.99
CA GLY A 141 -13.84 20.70 -11.35
C GLY A 141 -13.65 21.79 -10.29
N LEU A 142 -14.38 21.74 -9.17
CA LEU A 142 -14.20 22.67 -8.05
C LEU A 142 -12.89 22.41 -7.32
N LYS A 143 -12.31 23.48 -6.77
CA LYS A 143 -11.18 23.45 -5.84
C LYS A 143 -11.46 24.42 -4.71
N SER A 144 -11.03 24.10 -3.49
CA SER A 144 -11.09 25.08 -2.40
C SER A 144 -9.91 26.05 -2.47
N ASP A 145 -9.74 26.75 -3.60
CA ASP A 145 -8.65 27.69 -3.85
C ASP A 145 -9.08 29.16 -3.74
N GLU A 146 -8.11 30.08 -3.74
CA GLU A 146 -8.36 31.53 -3.58
C GLU A 146 -9.36 32.07 -4.62
N ASN A 147 -9.32 31.56 -5.85
CA ASN A 147 -10.16 32.04 -6.96
C ASN A 147 -11.60 31.57 -6.80
N THR A 148 -11.80 30.28 -6.54
CA THR A 148 -13.12 29.67 -6.39
C THR A 148 -13.81 30.22 -5.15
N ILE A 149 -13.08 30.38 -4.04
CA ILE A 149 -13.61 31.02 -2.83
C ILE A 149 -14.06 32.44 -3.15
N ALA A 150 -13.24 33.26 -3.83
CA ALA A 150 -13.63 34.62 -4.19
C ALA A 150 -14.87 34.66 -5.09
N ASP A 151 -14.98 33.77 -6.08
CA ASP A 151 -16.14 33.65 -6.97
C ASP A 151 -17.44 33.39 -6.21
N LEU A 152 -17.40 32.58 -5.16
CA LEU A 152 -18.57 32.28 -4.32
C LEU A 152 -19.00 33.45 -3.43
N LEU A 153 -18.13 34.46 -3.24
CA LEU A 153 -18.37 35.62 -2.37
C LEU A 153 -18.81 36.88 -3.11
N ILE A 154 -18.78 36.90 -4.44
CA ILE A 154 -19.20 38.08 -5.22
C ILE A 154 -20.69 38.36 -4.97
N ASP A 155 -21.00 39.56 -4.51
CA ASP A 155 -22.36 40.03 -4.19
C ASP A 155 -22.75 41.31 -4.96
N ASN A 156 -21.84 41.91 -5.73
CA ASN A 156 -22.12 43.09 -6.55
C ASN A 156 -21.36 43.05 -7.89
N LEU A 157 -22.11 43.05 -9.00
CA LEU A 157 -21.58 43.03 -10.37
C LEU A 157 -21.12 44.40 -10.87
N ASN A 158 -21.45 45.49 -10.17
CA ASN A 158 -21.03 46.84 -10.55
C ASN A 158 -19.64 47.20 -10.02
N GLU A 159 -19.13 46.43 -9.05
CA GLU A 159 -17.83 46.65 -8.43
C GLU A 159 -16.74 45.84 -9.12
N ASN A 160 -15.50 46.34 -9.09
CA ASN A 160 -14.36 45.60 -9.61
C ASN A 160 -14.05 44.39 -8.72
N SER A 161 -14.22 43.18 -9.25
CA SER A 161 -13.99 41.92 -8.54
C SER A 161 -12.54 41.74 -8.09
N ASP A 162 -11.56 42.39 -8.72
CA ASP A 162 -10.15 42.32 -8.32
C ASP A 162 -9.91 42.85 -6.90
N THR A 163 -10.68 43.86 -6.47
CA THR A 163 -10.60 44.40 -5.11
C THR A 163 -11.00 43.34 -4.09
N LEU A 164 -12.13 42.65 -4.33
CA LEU A 164 -12.60 41.57 -3.47
C LEU A 164 -11.64 40.38 -3.51
N ARG A 165 -11.17 39.96 -4.68
CA ARG A 165 -10.24 38.83 -4.86
C ARG A 165 -8.93 39.05 -4.10
N ASN A 166 -8.34 40.24 -4.20
CA ASN A 166 -7.13 40.60 -3.44
C ASN A 166 -7.39 40.60 -1.93
N LYS A 167 -8.57 41.07 -1.50
CA LYS A 167 -8.96 41.05 -0.09
C LYS A 167 -9.16 39.63 0.43
N VAL A 168 -9.86 38.77 -0.31
CA VAL A 168 -10.04 37.35 0.02
C VAL A 168 -8.69 36.65 0.13
N LYS A 169 -7.77 36.88 -0.81
CA LYS A 169 -6.41 36.34 -0.76
C LYS A 169 -5.65 36.73 0.50
N LYS A 170 -5.77 37.99 0.93
CA LYS A 170 -5.15 38.45 2.18
C LYS A 170 -5.79 37.75 3.39
N LEU A 171 -7.12 37.75 3.49
CA LEU A 171 -7.83 37.18 4.64
C LEU A 171 -7.69 35.66 4.73
N ILE A 172 -7.53 34.94 3.61
CA ILE A 172 -7.20 33.52 3.63
C ILE A 172 -5.85 33.29 4.33
N LYS A 173 -4.84 34.14 4.06
CA LYS A 173 -3.54 34.05 4.75
C LYS A 173 -3.69 34.31 6.24
N ASP A 174 -4.42 35.37 6.60
CA ASP A 174 -4.69 35.71 8.00
C ASP A 174 -5.40 34.53 8.72
N LEU A 175 -6.38 33.88 8.08
CA LEU A 175 -7.06 32.69 8.60
C LEU A 175 -6.17 31.43 8.70
N VAL A 176 -5.16 31.30 7.83
CA VAL A 176 -4.15 30.24 7.93
C VAL A 176 -3.19 30.50 9.09
N ASP A 177 -2.74 31.74 9.26
CA ASP A 177 -1.88 32.15 10.37
C ASP A 177 -2.60 31.99 11.72
N ASP A 178 -3.89 32.29 11.77
CA ASP A 178 -4.78 32.07 12.92
C ASP A 178 -5.15 30.59 13.16
N LYS A 179 -4.68 29.66 12.31
CA LYS A 179 -4.98 28.21 12.38
C LYS A 179 -6.46 27.87 12.32
N VAL A 180 -7.22 28.68 11.58
CA VAL A 180 -8.63 28.42 11.27
C VAL A 180 -8.76 27.67 9.94
N LEU A 181 -7.87 27.97 8.98
CA LEU A 181 -7.72 27.25 7.73
C LEU A 181 -6.40 26.49 7.68
N MET A 182 -6.43 25.30 7.09
CA MET A 182 -5.25 24.49 6.82
C MET A 182 -5.02 24.42 5.31
N PRO A 183 -3.83 24.83 4.81
CA PRO A 183 -3.46 24.64 3.41
C PRO A 183 -3.08 23.17 3.15
N ILE A 184 -3.64 22.59 2.10
CA ILE A 184 -3.33 21.25 1.59
C ILE A 184 -3.05 21.38 0.10
N GLU A 185 -1.78 21.27 -0.28
CA GLU A 185 -1.32 21.56 -1.65
C GLU A 185 -1.74 22.96 -2.12
N ASN A 186 -2.74 23.07 -3.00
CA ASN A 186 -3.28 24.33 -3.53
C ASN A 186 -4.72 24.61 -3.05
N GLU A 187 -5.19 23.92 -2.01
CA GLU A 187 -6.54 24.04 -1.47
C GLU A 187 -6.55 24.36 0.03
N TYR A 188 -7.66 24.89 0.51
CA TYR A 188 -7.88 25.24 1.91
C TYR A 188 -8.99 24.40 2.52
N LYS A 189 -8.76 23.87 3.72
CA LYS A 189 -9.77 23.18 4.52
C LYS A 189 -9.94 23.84 5.88
N LEU A 190 -11.13 23.71 6.46
CA LEU A 190 -11.39 24.13 7.83
C LEU A 190 -10.58 23.28 8.81
N GLN A 191 -9.83 23.95 9.67
CA GLN A 191 -9.11 23.30 10.75
C GLN A 191 -10.03 23.18 11.97
N THR A 192 -10.41 21.94 12.32
CA THR A 192 -11.09 21.67 13.58
C THR A 192 -10.06 21.50 14.69
N LYS A 193 -10.43 21.77 15.95
CA LYS A 193 -9.53 21.54 17.10
C LYS A 193 -9.04 20.09 17.14
N VAL A 194 -9.97 19.14 16.95
CA VAL A 194 -9.67 17.71 16.89
C VAL A 194 -8.72 17.41 15.71
N GLY A 195 -8.97 17.95 14.51
CA GLY A 195 -8.06 17.76 13.38
C GLY A 195 -6.66 18.31 13.63
N ALA A 196 -6.54 19.45 14.33
CA ALA A 196 -5.26 20.02 14.74
C ALA A 196 -4.51 19.14 15.73
N GLU A 197 -5.20 18.54 16.70
CA GLU A 197 -4.62 17.59 17.65
C GLU A 197 -4.07 16.34 16.94
N TRP A 198 -4.83 15.78 15.99
CA TRP A 198 -4.38 14.65 15.17
C TRP A 198 -3.15 14.98 14.32
N GLU A 199 -3.12 16.16 13.69
CA GLU A 199 -1.98 16.60 12.88
C GLU A 199 -0.73 16.88 13.75
N GLN A 200 -0.92 17.43 14.95
CA GLN A 200 0.15 17.64 15.91
C GLN A 200 0.77 16.32 16.36
N GLU A 201 -0.06 15.31 16.67
CA GLU A 201 0.44 14.00 17.08
C GLU A 201 1.14 13.29 15.89
N PHE A 202 0.60 13.40 14.67
CA PHE A 202 1.29 12.94 13.45
C PHE A 202 2.66 13.59 13.26
N SER A 203 2.72 14.92 13.33
CA SER A 203 3.97 15.67 13.17
C SER A 203 5.01 15.27 14.21
N LYS A 204 4.59 15.04 15.45
CA LYS A 204 5.44 14.55 16.55
C LYS A 204 6.01 13.16 16.24
N HIS A 205 5.18 12.21 15.79
CA HIS A 205 5.65 10.88 15.39
C HIS A 205 6.56 10.93 14.17
N PHE A 206 6.20 11.72 13.16
CA PHE A 206 6.99 11.91 11.94
C PHE A 206 8.40 12.41 12.27
N ILE A 207 8.52 13.48 13.07
CA ILE A 207 9.82 14.04 13.48
C ILE A 207 10.62 13.02 14.31
N LYS A 208 9.96 12.31 15.24
CA LYS A 208 10.61 11.30 16.07
C LYS A 208 11.22 10.18 15.23
N ILE A 209 10.44 9.60 14.31
CA ILE A 209 10.91 8.52 13.45
C ILE A 209 12.00 9.02 12.50
N ASN A 210 11.82 10.22 11.94
CA ASN A 210 12.81 10.81 11.04
C ASN A 210 14.18 11.03 11.70
N ASN A 211 14.21 11.38 12.99
CA ASN A 211 15.45 11.71 13.69
C ASN A 211 16.09 10.51 14.39
N SER A 212 15.30 9.59 14.94
CA SER A 212 15.80 8.50 15.78
C SER A 212 15.10 7.16 15.59
N GLY A 213 14.37 6.98 14.48
CA GLY A 213 13.60 5.76 14.18
C GLY A 213 14.23 4.85 13.15
N GLU A 214 15.56 4.92 12.93
CA GLU A 214 16.22 4.16 11.86
C GLU A 214 15.96 2.66 11.99
N ASP A 215 16.09 2.07 13.19
CA ASP A 215 15.82 0.64 13.41
C ASP A 215 14.41 0.21 12.95
N GLN A 216 13.39 1.04 13.20
CA GLN A 216 12.02 0.77 12.75
C GLN A 216 11.90 0.87 11.23
N ILE A 217 12.57 1.85 10.61
CA ILE A 217 12.60 2.02 9.16
C ILE A 217 13.28 0.80 8.52
N GLN A 218 14.40 0.35 9.08
CA GLN A 218 15.13 -0.83 8.59
C GLN A 218 14.30 -2.10 8.74
N GLY A 219 13.66 -2.30 9.90
CA GLY A 219 12.79 -3.44 10.17
C GLY A 219 11.66 -3.55 9.16
N LEU A 220 10.91 -2.47 8.95
CA LEU A 220 9.79 -2.48 7.99
C LEU A 220 10.27 -2.65 6.55
N ARG A 221 11.39 -2.03 6.17
CA ARG A 221 11.98 -2.23 4.83
C ARG A 221 12.33 -3.69 4.59
N LYS A 222 13.04 -4.32 5.54
CA LYS A 222 13.45 -5.72 5.45
C LYS A 222 12.23 -6.63 5.35
N GLU A 223 11.23 -6.42 6.20
CA GLU A 223 9.96 -7.15 6.16
C GLU A 223 9.31 -7.07 4.78
N LYS A 224 9.20 -5.88 4.19
CA LYS A 224 8.55 -5.68 2.89
C LYS A 224 9.33 -6.30 1.73
N ILE A 225 10.66 -6.25 1.76
CA ILE A 225 11.50 -6.96 0.80
C ILE A 225 11.21 -8.47 0.88
N LEU A 226 11.26 -9.05 2.09
CA LEU A 226 11.01 -10.49 2.28
C LEU A 226 9.59 -10.91 1.88
N GLU A 227 8.59 -10.10 2.19
CA GLU A 227 7.20 -10.31 1.76
C GLU A 227 7.10 -10.36 0.24
N HIS A 228 7.74 -9.42 -0.46
CA HIS A 228 7.80 -9.39 -1.92
C HIS A 228 8.46 -10.65 -2.50
N PHE A 229 9.60 -11.08 -1.96
CA PHE A 229 10.25 -12.33 -2.39
C PHE A 229 9.37 -13.56 -2.14
N ARG A 230 8.70 -13.65 -0.98
CA ARG A 230 7.76 -14.75 -0.68
C ARG A 230 6.61 -14.79 -1.68
N GLU A 231 6.09 -13.63 -2.08
CA GLU A 231 5.02 -13.53 -3.06
C GLU A 231 5.49 -13.95 -4.47
N LYS A 232 6.61 -13.39 -4.96
CA LYS A 232 7.13 -13.70 -6.31
C LYS A 232 7.62 -15.14 -6.45
N THR A 233 8.15 -15.72 -5.37
CA THR A 233 8.61 -17.12 -5.34
C THR A 233 7.49 -18.12 -5.03
N ARG A 234 6.27 -17.64 -4.78
CA ARG A 234 5.11 -18.51 -4.55
C ARG A 234 4.86 -19.41 -5.76
N GLY A 235 4.75 -20.71 -5.49
CA GLY A 235 4.53 -21.74 -6.50
C GLY A 235 5.78 -22.18 -7.26
N ILE A 236 6.98 -21.70 -6.89
CA ILE A 236 8.21 -22.36 -7.34
C ILE A 236 8.26 -23.76 -6.75
N SER A 237 8.46 -24.76 -7.61
CA SER A 237 8.72 -26.15 -7.23
C SER A 237 10.00 -26.61 -7.90
N ILE A 238 10.92 -27.15 -7.12
CA ILE A 238 12.23 -27.60 -7.59
C ILE A 238 12.21 -29.12 -7.67
N THR A 239 11.88 -29.65 -8.84
CA THR A 239 11.96 -31.09 -9.11
C THR A 239 13.40 -31.46 -9.47
N HIS A 240 13.96 -32.44 -8.78
CA HIS A 240 15.34 -32.91 -8.93
C HIS A 240 15.38 -34.36 -9.44
N GLY A 241 16.14 -34.59 -10.51
CA GLY A 241 16.41 -35.91 -11.09
C GLY A 241 15.25 -36.53 -11.87
N HIS A 242 15.49 -37.73 -12.41
CA HIS A 242 14.51 -38.63 -13.01
C HIS A 242 13.44 -39.09 -12.03
N SER A 243 13.74 -39.12 -10.73
CA SER A 243 12.75 -39.45 -9.71
C SER A 243 11.77 -38.30 -9.41
N HIS A 244 11.99 -37.13 -10.00
CA HIS A 244 11.15 -35.93 -9.82
C HIS A 244 10.90 -35.56 -8.34
N ILE A 245 11.91 -35.74 -7.48
CA ILE A 245 11.77 -35.37 -6.06
C ILE A 245 11.66 -33.86 -5.96
N VAL A 246 10.64 -33.38 -5.26
CA VAL A 246 10.49 -31.97 -4.93
C VAL A 246 11.46 -31.63 -3.79
N ARG A 247 12.35 -30.66 -4.03
CA ARG A 247 13.27 -30.11 -3.03
C ARG A 247 12.68 -28.86 -2.43
N ASP A 248 12.54 -28.85 -1.11
CA ASP A 248 12.17 -27.66 -0.37
C ASP A 248 13.29 -26.63 -0.43
N PHE A 249 12.90 -25.36 -0.49
CA PHE A 249 13.83 -24.24 -0.41
C PHE A 249 13.39 -23.23 0.63
N GLU A 250 14.34 -22.43 1.10
CA GLU A 250 14.13 -21.38 2.08
C GLU A 250 14.70 -20.06 1.60
N LEU A 251 13.95 -18.98 1.86
CA LEU A 251 14.43 -17.61 1.71
C LEU A 251 15.15 -17.25 3.00
N TRP A 252 16.46 -17.10 2.92
CA TRP A 252 17.32 -16.89 4.07
C TRP A 252 17.70 -15.41 4.19
N ASP A 253 17.51 -14.82 5.37
CA ASP A 253 17.71 -13.39 5.63
C ASP A 253 18.59 -13.09 6.86
N SER A 254 19.25 -14.11 7.40
CA SER A 254 20.17 -13.96 8.54
C SER A 254 21.54 -13.46 8.08
N ASP A 255 22.29 -12.81 8.99
CA ASP A 255 23.66 -12.35 8.75
C ASP A 255 24.66 -13.52 8.68
N ARG A 256 24.26 -14.71 9.13
CA ARG A 256 25.09 -15.93 9.10
C ARG A 256 24.70 -16.82 7.93
N MET A 257 25.66 -17.55 7.40
CA MET A 257 25.43 -18.50 6.32
C MET A 257 24.40 -19.58 6.73
N PRO A 258 23.47 -19.95 5.84
CA PRO A 258 22.50 -21.00 6.12
C PRO A 258 23.15 -22.39 6.20
N GLY A 259 22.48 -23.31 6.90
CA GLY A 259 22.84 -24.72 6.86
C GLY A 259 22.54 -25.34 5.49
N LEU A 260 23.50 -26.07 4.93
CA LEU A 260 23.44 -26.61 3.56
C LEU A 260 23.11 -28.10 3.50
N GLU A 261 22.53 -28.67 4.57
CA GLU A 261 22.29 -30.12 4.65
C GLU A 261 20.88 -30.55 4.21
N HIS A 262 19.87 -29.70 4.39
CA HIS A 262 18.46 -30.12 4.29
C HIS A 262 17.71 -29.47 3.13
N LYS A 263 17.56 -28.15 3.18
CA LYS A 263 16.85 -27.37 2.17
C LYS A 263 17.83 -26.68 1.25
N LEU A 264 17.36 -26.36 0.05
CA LEU A 264 18.01 -25.39 -0.81
C LEU A 264 17.85 -24.00 -0.19
N ASN A 265 18.84 -23.12 -0.34
CA ASN A 265 18.78 -21.79 0.25
C ASN A 265 18.97 -20.71 -0.83
N LEU A 266 18.12 -19.68 -0.77
CA LEU A 266 18.34 -18.40 -1.43
C LEU A 266 18.62 -17.35 -0.37
N TRP A 267 19.87 -16.90 -0.27
CA TRP A 267 20.26 -15.88 0.68
C TRP A 267 19.98 -14.48 0.14
N ILE A 268 19.01 -13.79 0.74
CA ILE A 268 18.63 -12.43 0.38
C ILE A 268 19.54 -11.46 1.14
N ARG A 269 20.25 -10.62 0.39
CA ARG A 269 21.17 -9.59 0.90
C ARG A 269 20.72 -8.24 0.35
N ASP A 270 20.76 -7.19 1.16
CA ASP A 270 20.28 -5.87 0.75
C ASP A 270 21.34 -4.77 0.93
N GLY A 271 21.34 -3.83 -0.01
CA GLY A 271 22.32 -2.75 -0.07
C GLY A 271 22.14 -1.66 0.99
N TRP A 272 21.14 -1.75 1.87
CA TRP A 272 21.00 -0.80 2.99
C TRP A 272 21.77 -1.25 4.22
N HIS A 273 21.92 -2.55 4.43
CA HIS A 273 22.75 -3.09 5.51
C HIS A 273 24.18 -3.40 5.04
N GLU A 274 24.35 -3.73 3.76
CA GLU A 274 25.60 -4.30 3.26
C GLU A 274 26.13 -3.59 2.02
N ASN A 275 27.45 -3.60 1.86
CA ASN A 275 28.10 -3.03 0.69
C ASN A 275 28.09 -4.02 -0.48
N GLU A 276 27.63 -3.59 -1.65
CA GLU A 276 27.54 -4.43 -2.86
C GLU A 276 28.85 -5.13 -3.20
N THR A 277 29.98 -4.40 -3.19
CA THR A 277 31.29 -4.98 -3.52
C THR A 277 31.69 -6.06 -2.52
N ILE A 278 31.45 -5.84 -1.23
CA ILE A 278 31.75 -6.81 -0.18
C ILE A 278 30.92 -8.09 -0.36
N VAL A 279 29.62 -7.94 -0.65
CA VAL A 279 28.73 -9.09 -0.89
C VAL A 279 29.15 -9.85 -2.15
N GLU A 280 29.49 -9.15 -3.24
CA GLU A 280 29.97 -9.82 -4.46
C GLU A 280 31.29 -10.56 -4.23
N ASP A 281 32.22 -10.00 -3.46
CA ASP A 281 33.47 -10.65 -3.10
C ASP A 281 33.24 -11.89 -2.22
N GLU A 282 32.30 -11.83 -1.27
CA GLU A 282 31.86 -12.99 -0.48
C GLU A 282 31.28 -14.10 -1.37
N ILE A 283 30.40 -13.73 -2.31
CA ILE A 283 29.79 -14.68 -3.25
C ILE A 283 30.88 -15.37 -4.10
N ARG A 284 31.90 -14.64 -4.56
CA ARG A 284 33.05 -15.21 -5.30
C ARG A 284 33.87 -16.13 -4.39
N ALA A 285 34.14 -15.71 -3.16
CA ALA A 285 34.94 -16.46 -2.19
C ALA A 285 34.25 -17.76 -1.72
N ALA A 286 32.92 -17.83 -1.72
CA ALA A 286 32.16 -19.04 -1.37
C ALA A 286 32.48 -20.24 -2.27
N GLY A 287 32.96 -20.00 -3.50
CA GLY A 287 33.39 -21.04 -4.44
C GLY A 287 32.25 -21.74 -5.20
N ASN A 288 32.57 -22.23 -6.40
CA ASN A 288 31.59 -22.78 -7.35
C ASN A 288 30.86 -24.03 -6.88
N ASN A 289 31.44 -24.79 -5.95
CA ASN A 289 30.86 -26.06 -5.47
C ASN A 289 29.89 -25.86 -4.31
N THR A 290 29.80 -24.66 -3.75
CA THR A 290 28.90 -24.38 -2.62
C THR A 290 27.44 -24.40 -3.11
N PRO A 291 26.56 -25.20 -2.50
CA PRO A 291 25.15 -25.31 -2.88
C PRO A 291 24.32 -24.16 -2.32
N LEU A 292 24.64 -22.94 -2.73
CA LEU A 292 23.99 -21.73 -2.23
C LEU A 292 23.73 -20.74 -3.36
N ALA A 293 22.51 -20.22 -3.41
CA ALA A 293 22.14 -19.10 -4.25
C ALA A 293 22.02 -17.84 -3.40
N TYR A 294 22.28 -16.69 -4.02
CA TYR A 294 22.18 -15.38 -3.42
C TYR A 294 21.25 -14.51 -4.25
N CYS A 295 20.52 -13.61 -3.61
CA CYS A 295 19.86 -12.50 -4.28
C CYS A 295 20.30 -11.20 -3.63
N PHE A 296 20.97 -10.34 -4.39
CA PHE A 296 21.37 -9.01 -3.92
C PHE A 296 20.38 -7.95 -4.38
N VAL A 297 19.75 -7.27 -3.43
CA VAL A 297 18.83 -6.15 -3.67
C VAL A 297 19.59 -4.85 -3.53
N LYS A 298 19.83 -4.16 -4.64
CA LYS A 298 20.61 -2.91 -4.64
C LYS A 298 19.87 -1.80 -3.90
N LYS A 299 20.64 -0.95 -3.21
CA LYS A 299 20.10 0.27 -2.61
C LYS A 299 19.68 1.26 -3.69
N MET A 300 18.38 1.33 -3.96
CA MET A 300 17.76 2.23 -4.93
C MET A 300 16.60 2.99 -4.29
N ARG A 301 16.31 4.21 -4.79
CA ARG A 301 15.18 5.04 -4.33
C ARG A 301 15.14 5.20 -2.80
N HIS A 302 16.32 5.37 -2.19
CA HIS A 302 16.46 5.37 -0.73
C HIS A 302 15.60 6.43 -0.04
N GLU A 303 15.69 7.67 -0.50
CA GLU A 303 14.98 8.80 0.11
C GLU A 303 13.46 8.66 -0.05
N ASP A 304 12.99 8.24 -1.24
CA ASP A 304 11.57 8.02 -1.52
C ASP A 304 10.99 6.93 -0.60
N LEU A 305 11.67 5.77 -0.53
CA LEU A 305 11.23 4.65 0.29
C LEU A 305 11.28 5.00 1.77
N ARG A 306 12.34 5.68 2.22
CA ARG A 306 12.48 6.15 3.59
C ARG A 306 11.34 7.11 3.96
N ALA A 307 11.06 8.10 3.11
CA ALA A 307 9.97 9.06 3.34
C ALA A 307 8.60 8.37 3.39
N ALA A 308 8.34 7.41 2.51
CA ALA A 308 7.09 6.65 2.51
C ALA A 308 6.92 5.79 3.78
N ILE A 309 7.99 5.11 4.21
CA ILE A 309 8.01 4.34 5.47
C ILE A 309 7.74 5.23 6.68
N ILE A 310 8.41 6.39 6.78
CA ILE A 310 8.20 7.34 7.88
C ILE A 310 6.74 7.81 7.91
N LYS A 311 6.17 8.18 6.76
CA LYS A 311 4.76 8.60 6.67
C LYS A 311 3.81 7.49 7.12
N HIS A 312 4.06 6.25 6.71
CA HIS A 312 3.25 5.09 7.08
C HIS A 312 3.30 4.85 8.59
N LEU A 313 4.50 4.70 9.17
CA LEU A 313 4.70 4.46 10.59
C LEU A 313 4.16 5.62 11.44
N ALA A 314 4.38 6.87 11.02
CA ALA A 314 3.86 8.03 11.75
C ALA A 314 2.32 8.03 11.78
N ALA A 315 1.67 7.76 10.64
CA ALA A 315 0.22 7.70 10.56
C ALA A 315 -0.36 6.54 11.39
N GLU A 316 0.26 5.36 11.34
CA GLU A 316 -0.12 4.20 12.14
C GLU A 316 -0.03 4.52 13.65
N MET A 317 1.11 5.03 14.10
CA MET A 317 1.30 5.42 15.50
C MET A 317 0.32 6.50 15.97
N THR A 318 -0.03 7.47 15.11
CA THR A 318 -1.06 8.47 15.44
C THR A 318 -2.44 7.85 15.61
N ILE A 319 -2.83 6.93 14.71
CA ILE A 319 -4.12 6.24 14.81
C ILE A 319 -4.20 5.43 16.11
N ASP A 320 -3.13 4.73 16.47
CA ASP A 320 -3.04 3.95 17.70
C ASP A 320 -3.05 4.84 18.95
N ALA A 321 -2.32 5.96 18.94
CA ALA A 321 -2.25 6.90 20.05
C ALA A 321 -3.59 7.60 20.31
N MET A 322 -4.31 8.00 19.24
CA MET A 322 -5.59 8.70 19.35
C MET A 322 -6.77 7.75 19.59
N GLY A 323 -6.64 6.47 19.22
CA GLY A 323 -7.60 5.42 19.56
C GLY A 323 -8.91 5.44 18.75
N LEU A 324 -10.00 5.04 19.40
CA LEU A 324 -11.35 5.08 18.82
C LEU A 324 -12.02 6.41 19.20
N PRO A 325 -12.29 7.29 18.23
CA PRO A 325 -12.96 8.55 18.52
C PRO A 325 -14.42 8.33 18.91
N THR A 326 -14.92 9.16 19.83
CA THR A 326 -16.32 9.17 20.28
C THR A 326 -17.14 10.29 19.64
N THR A 327 -16.49 11.15 18.85
CA THR A 327 -17.09 12.31 18.20
C THR A 327 -16.99 12.19 16.67
N PRO A 328 -17.97 12.68 15.90
CA PRO A 328 -17.91 12.70 14.44
C PRO A 328 -16.65 13.39 13.88
N GLU A 329 -16.12 14.38 14.60
CA GLU A 329 -14.88 15.09 14.28
C GLU A 329 -13.67 14.18 14.34
N GLY A 330 -13.59 13.39 15.41
CA GLY A 330 -12.52 12.44 15.59
C GLY A 330 -12.61 11.30 14.58
N GLU A 331 -13.81 10.86 14.21
CA GLU A 331 -14.00 9.88 13.12
C GLU A 331 -13.49 10.42 11.79
N LYS A 332 -13.82 11.68 11.43
CA LYS A 332 -13.29 12.33 10.22
C LYS A 332 -11.76 12.45 10.27
N ALA A 333 -11.19 12.88 11.40
CA ALA A 333 -9.74 12.99 11.57
C ALA A 333 -9.03 11.62 11.45
N LYS A 334 -9.61 10.57 12.05
CA LYS A 334 -9.14 9.19 11.93
C LYS A 334 -9.18 8.69 10.50
N ASN A 335 -10.29 8.90 9.79
CA ASN A 335 -10.44 8.48 8.39
C ASN A 335 -9.43 9.19 7.47
N SER A 336 -9.18 10.48 7.71
CA SER A 336 -8.13 11.24 7.01
C SER A 336 -6.75 10.64 7.26
N MET A 337 -6.41 10.34 8.52
CA MET A 337 -5.11 9.76 8.88
C MET A 337 -4.95 8.33 8.31
N HIS A 338 -6.02 7.53 8.35
CA HIS A 338 -6.04 6.21 7.73
C HIS A 338 -5.84 6.28 6.22
N THR A 339 -6.43 7.27 5.54
CA THR A 339 -6.20 7.50 4.10
C THR A 339 -4.73 7.78 3.82
N ARG A 340 -4.09 8.66 4.60
CA ARG A 340 -2.63 8.92 4.49
C ARG A 340 -1.80 7.66 4.73
N MET A 341 -2.14 6.86 5.74
CA MET A 341 -1.48 5.59 6.03
C MET A 341 -1.57 4.61 4.85
N MET A 342 -2.75 4.48 4.24
CA MET A 342 -2.99 3.60 3.09
C MET A 342 -2.28 4.08 1.83
N GLN A 343 -2.27 5.39 1.56
CA GLN A 343 -1.50 5.98 0.45
C GLN A 343 0.00 5.72 0.62
N ALA A 344 0.54 5.95 1.83
CA ALA A 344 1.94 5.65 2.12
C ALA A 344 2.26 4.16 1.97
N LYS A 345 1.37 3.27 2.42
CA LYS A 345 1.51 1.82 2.24
C LYS A 345 1.55 1.42 0.76
N ALA A 346 0.69 2.02 -0.07
CA ALA A 346 0.70 1.79 -1.52
C ALA A 346 2.01 2.28 -2.16
N SER A 347 2.50 3.46 -1.78
CA SER A 347 3.81 3.95 -2.24
C SER A 347 4.95 3.02 -1.84
N ILE A 348 4.95 2.48 -0.61
CA ILE A 348 5.96 1.50 -0.17
C ILE A 348 5.93 0.28 -1.08
N GLN A 349 4.74 -0.29 -1.33
CA GLN A 349 4.60 -1.48 -2.18
C GLN A 349 5.16 -1.24 -3.59
N GLU A 350 4.79 -0.12 -4.21
CA GLU A 350 5.25 0.24 -5.55
C GLU A 350 6.79 0.41 -5.61
N LEU A 351 7.36 1.05 -4.59
CA LEU A 351 8.81 1.24 -4.50
C LEU A 351 9.54 -0.08 -4.28
N ILE A 352 9.02 -0.94 -3.39
CA ILE A 352 9.59 -2.26 -3.10
C ILE A 352 9.57 -3.15 -4.34
N GLU A 353 8.49 -3.16 -5.12
CA GLU A 353 8.42 -3.89 -6.38
C GLU A 353 9.50 -3.42 -7.36
N LYS A 354 9.61 -2.11 -7.60
CA LYS A 354 10.65 -1.56 -8.47
C LYS A 354 12.07 -1.87 -8.00
N ILE A 355 12.30 -1.86 -6.69
CA ILE A 355 13.61 -2.16 -6.09
C ILE A 355 13.95 -3.65 -6.25
N CYS A 356 13.02 -4.54 -5.91
CA CYS A 356 13.25 -5.98 -5.91
C CYS A 356 13.32 -6.57 -7.33
N ASP A 357 12.57 -6.01 -8.28
CA ASP A 357 12.64 -6.42 -9.69
C ASP A 357 14.02 -6.13 -10.32
N ASN A 358 14.81 -5.21 -9.74
CA ASN A 358 16.20 -4.96 -10.11
C ASN A 358 17.21 -5.79 -9.28
N GLY A 359 16.73 -6.70 -8.44
CA GLY A 359 17.55 -7.63 -7.67
C GLY A 359 18.34 -8.56 -8.59
N THR A 360 19.61 -8.80 -8.26
CA THR A 360 20.47 -9.70 -9.03
C THR A 360 20.61 -11.03 -8.31
N VAL A 361 20.29 -12.12 -9.00
CA VAL A 361 20.47 -13.48 -8.50
C VAL A 361 21.84 -14.02 -8.91
N PHE A 362 22.56 -14.59 -7.94
CA PHE A 362 23.88 -15.19 -8.14
C PHE A 362 23.89 -16.63 -7.63
N LEU A 363 24.73 -17.45 -8.25
CA LEU A 363 25.19 -18.70 -7.68
C LEU A 363 26.47 -18.43 -6.88
N ALA A 364 26.69 -19.22 -5.82
CA ALA A 364 27.99 -19.26 -5.16
C ALA A 364 29.11 -19.48 -6.21
N GLY A 365 30.18 -18.70 -6.07
CA GLY A 365 31.25 -18.57 -7.06
C GLY A 365 31.14 -17.35 -7.98
N GLY A 366 30.03 -16.59 -7.92
CA GLY A 366 29.90 -15.27 -8.56
C GLY A 366 29.17 -15.25 -9.90
N ASN A 367 28.69 -16.41 -10.38
CA ASN A 367 27.95 -16.49 -11.63
C ASN A 367 26.56 -15.85 -11.48
N ARG A 368 26.25 -14.86 -12.32
CA ARG A 368 24.93 -14.23 -12.38
C ARG A 368 23.95 -15.13 -13.15
N VAL A 369 22.73 -15.26 -12.63
CA VAL A 369 21.64 -16.00 -13.28
C VAL A 369 20.75 -15.01 -14.05
N GLN A 370 20.44 -15.32 -15.31
CA GLN A 370 19.69 -14.45 -16.23
C GLN A 370 18.67 -15.26 -17.04
N GLY A 371 17.72 -15.88 -16.35
CA GLY A 371 16.60 -16.64 -16.92
C GLY A 371 15.39 -15.78 -17.31
N GLY A 372 15.36 -14.48 -16.97
CA GLY A 372 14.30 -13.56 -17.35
C GLY A 372 13.87 -12.67 -16.19
N ASN A 373 12.66 -12.90 -15.67
CA ASN A 373 12.17 -12.20 -14.49
C ASN A 373 12.77 -12.79 -13.19
N LEU A 374 12.54 -12.12 -12.06
CA LEU A 374 13.07 -12.54 -10.76
C LEU A 374 12.71 -13.99 -10.40
N LYS A 375 11.46 -14.41 -10.68
CA LYS A 375 10.98 -15.76 -10.37
C LYS A 375 11.73 -16.82 -11.17
N ASP A 376 11.94 -16.58 -12.47
CA ASP A 376 12.66 -17.50 -13.36
C ASP A 376 14.13 -17.61 -12.93
N ASN A 377 14.77 -16.47 -12.60
CA ASN A 377 16.15 -16.43 -12.11
C ASN A 377 16.31 -17.21 -10.80
N VAL A 378 15.38 -17.06 -9.85
CA VAL A 378 15.40 -17.82 -8.58
C VAL A 378 15.20 -19.30 -8.84
N GLN A 379 14.22 -19.69 -9.68
CA GLN A 379 13.95 -21.09 -9.98
C GLN A 379 15.15 -21.77 -10.66
N GLU A 380 15.80 -21.09 -11.61
CA GLU A 380 17.00 -21.59 -12.27
C GLU A 380 18.18 -21.72 -11.29
N ALA A 381 18.40 -20.71 -10.44
CA ALA A 381 19.44 -20.76 -9.43
C ALA A 381 19.25 -21.94 -8.46
N LEU A 382 18.03 -22.11 -7.94
CA LEU A 382 17.68 -23.21 -7.02
C LEU A 382 17.84 -24.58 -7.68
N LYS A 383 17.46 -24.73 -8.95
CA LYS A 383 17.72 -25.96 -9.72
C LYS A 383 19.21 -26.24 -9.84
N SER A 384 20.02 -25.22 -10.16
CA SER A 384 21.47 -25.38 -10.33
C SER A 384 22.20 -25.77 -9.05
N ILE A 385 21.74 -25.32 -7.88
CA ILE A 385 22.36 -25.69 -6.60
C ILE A 385 21.91 -27.06 -6.07
N ALA A 386 20.80 -27.62 -6.58
CA ALA A 386 20.30 -28.93 -6.14
C ALA A 386 21.29 -30.05 -6.43
N ASP A 387 21.88 -30.07 -7.64
CA ASP A 387 22.91 -31.05 -8.00
C ASP A 387 24.17 -30.91 -7.13
N ARG A 388 24.54 -29.67 -6.79
CA ARG A 388 25.69 -29.37 -5.92
C ARG A 388 25.45 -29.83 -4.48
N GLN A 389 24.21 -29.73 -4.01
CA GLN A 389 23.85 -30.08 -2.63
C GLN A 389 23.79 -31.59 -2.44
N PHE A 390 23.33 -32.32 -3.46
CA PHE A 390 23.14 -33.77 -3.40
C PHE A 390 23.99 -34.49 -4.46
N PRO A 391 25.32 -34.42 -4.40
CA PRO A 391 26.19 -35.03 -5.41
C PRO A 391 26.06 -36.55 -5.48
N GLU A 392 25.63 -37.20 -4.40
CA GLU A 392 25.45 -38.66 -4.32
C GLU A 392 24.03 -39.11 -4.71
N PHE A 393 23.18 -38.20 -5.21
CA PHE A 393 21.81 -38.51 -5.62
C PHE A 393 21.76 -39.14 -7.01
N THR A 394 22.19 -38.39 -8.04
CA THR A 394 22.04 -38.75 -9.47
C THR A 394 22.68 -40.09 -9.80
N GLY A 395 23.86 -40.38 -9.24
CA GLY A 395 24.60 -41.60 -9.52
C GLY A 395 24.14 -42.84 -8.76
N LYS A 396 23.31 -42.71 -7.71
CA LYS A 396 23.00 -43.82 -6.80
C LYS A 396 21.51 -44.10 -6.64
N ALA A 397 20.68 -43.06 -6.52
CA ALA A 397 19.28 -43.22 -6.14
C ALA A 397 18.28 -42.45 -7.03
N ASP A 398 18.72 -41.87 -8.14
CA ASP A 398 17.84 -41.11 -9.04
C ASP A 398 17.04 -42.02 -9.99
N HIS A 399 15.91 -42.53 -9.51
CA HIS A 399 15.00 -43.36 -10.31
C HIS A 399 13.52 -43.18 -9.90
N ALA A 400 12.61 -43.09 -10.86
CA ALA A 400 11.17 -42.84 -10.60
C ALA A 400 10.46 -43.99 -9.87
N ASN A 401 10.93 -45.23 -10.07
CA ASN A 401 10.20 -46.44 -9.64
C ASN A 401 10.53 -46.96 -8.23
N TRP A 402 11.17 -46.17 -7.34
CA TRP A 402 11.51 -46.64 -5.98
C TRP A 402 10.31 -47.11 -5.17
N GLY A 403 9.13 -46.49 -5.31
CA GLY A 403 7.91 -46.97 -4.66
C GLY A 403 7.48 -48.37 -5.11
N GLN A 404 7.75 -48.73 -6.37
CA GLN A 404 7.49 -50.10 -6.86
C GLN A 404 8.50 -51.11 -6.31
N VAL A 405 9.78 -50.72 -6.20
CA VAL A 405 10.81 -51.55 -5.54
C VAL A 405 10.42 -51.82 -4.10
N LEU A 406 9.99 -50.79 -3.37
CA LEU A 406 9.55 -50.90 -1.98
C LEU A 406 8.39 -51.89 -1.83
N ASN A 407 7.40 -51.84 -2.72
CA ASN A 407 6.27 -52.77 -2.69
C ASN A 407 6.71 -54.22 -2.97
N ARG A 408 7.60 -54.45 -3.94
CA ARG A 408 8.15 -55.78 -4.22
C ARG A 408 9.04 -56.31 -3.10
N ALA A 409 9.85 -55.44 -2.49
CA ALA A 409 10.66 -55.77 -1.33
C ALA A 409 9.79 -56.21 -0.15
N ARG A 410 8.69 -55.50 0.14
CA ARG A 410 7.69 -55.89 1.15
C ARG A 410 7.01 -57.22 0.86
N ALA A 411 6.82 -57.54 -0.42
CA ALA A 411 6.30 -58.84 -0.86
C ALA A 411 7.32 -59.98 -0.83
N GLY A 412 8.57 -59.72 -0.39
CA GLY A 412 9.62 -60.74 -0.30
C GLY A 412 10.24 -61.14 -1.65
N SER A 413 10.04 -60.35 -2.71
CA SER A 413 10.59 -60.64 -4.04
C SER A 413 12.11 -60.37 -4.07
N PRO A 414 12.97 -61.38 -4.36
CA PRO A 414 14.42 -61.20 -4.38
C PRO A 414 14.90 -60.35 -5.56
N ASP A 415 14.08 -60.19 -6.60
CA ASP A 415 14.36 -59.48 -7.84
C ASP A 415 13.74 -58.07 -7.90
N ALA A 416 13.41 -57.49 -6.74
CA ALA A 416 12.73 -56.19 -6.65
C ALA A 416 13.47 -55.05 -7.37
N LEU A 417 14.80 -55.09 -7.42
CA LEU A 417 15.65 -54.07 -8.05
C LEU A 417 15.63 -54.11 -9.59
N ASN A 418 15.10 -55.17 -10.21
CA ASN A 418 14.92 -55.22 -11.67
C ASN A 418 14.01 -54.10 -12.19
N VAL A 419 13.11 -53.59 -11.34
CA VAL A 419 12.19 -52.48 -11.65
C VAL A 419 12.92 -51.16 -11.91
N ILE A 420 14.15 -51.04 -11.41
CA ILE A 420 15.04 -49.90 -11.63
C ILE A 420 16.23 -50.29 -12.53
N HIS A 421 16.06 -51.34 -13.33
CA HIS A 421 17.05 -51.86 -14.28
C HIS A 421 18.37 -52.32 -13.64
N TYR A 422 18.36 -52.67 -12.36
CA TYR A 422 19.51 -53.26 -11.68
C TYR A 422 19.35 -54.77 -11.53
N THR A 423 20.27 -55.53 -12.12
CA THR A 423 20.25 -57.01 -12.17
C THR A 423 21.35 -57.65 -11.33
N GLY A 424 22.12 -56.87 -10.57
CA GLY A 424 23.19 -57.38 -9.70
C GLY A 424 22.67 -57.84 -8.34
N ASP A 425 23.58 -58.30 -7.48
CA ASP A 425 23.25 -58.63 -6.10
C ASP A 425 22.82 -57.38 -5.33
N ALA A 426 21.80 -57.51 -4.47
CA ALA A 426 21.18 -56.36 -3.80
C ALA A 426 22.12 -55.64 -2.83
N ASP A 427 23.09 -56.34 -2.23
CA ASP A 427 24.13 -55.78 -1.35
C ASP A 427 25.16 -54.93 -2.08
N ARG A 428 25.35 -55.20 -3.38
CA ARG A 428 26.25 -54.46 -4.27
C ARG A 428 25.60 -53.25 -4.93
N HIS A 429 24.29 -53.05 -4.75
CA HIS A 429 23.63 -51.85 -5.25
C HIS A 429 24.25 -50.62 -4.57
N PRO A 430 24.53 -49.51 -5.29
CA PRO A 430 25.22 -48.34 -4.71
C PRO A 430 24.56 -47.79 -3.43
N VAL A 431 23.22 -47.76 -3.38
CA VAL A 431 22.47 -47.37 -2.17
C VAL A 431 22.67 -48.37 -1.02
N ALA A 432 22.70 -49.67 -1.30
CA ALA A 432 22.87 -50.71 -0.30
C ALA A 432 24.29 -50.72 0.28
N SER A 433 25.31 -50.59 -0.57
CA SER A 433 26.70 -50.54 -0.15
C SER A 433 26.96 -49.37 0.80
N GLU A 434 26.35 -48.22 0.57
CA GLU A 434 26.44 -47.06 1.45
C GLU A 434 25.69 -47.24 2.77
N ILE A 435 24.48 -47.81 2.74
CA ILE A 435 23.72 -48.13 3.96
C ILE A 435 24.50 -49.13 4.82
N LEU A 436 25.02 -50.21 4.24
CA LEU A 436 25.84 -51.20 4.94
C LEU A 436 27.11 -50.56 5.53
N ARG A 437 27.76 -49.66 4.78
CA ARG A 437 28.93 -48.91 5.26
C ARG A 437 28.59 -48.03 6.47
N TYR A 438 27.43 -47.35 6.46
CA TYR A 438 26.97 -46.52 7.57
C TYR A 438 26.58 -47.32 8.81
N LEU A 439 25.97 -48.49 8.62
CA LEU A 439 25.62 -49.41 9.71
C LEU A 439 26.88 -49.98 10.39
N GLY A 440 27.85 -50.44 9.59
CA GLY A 440 29.07 -51.08 10.10
C GLY A 440 28.73 -52.23 11.07
N ASN A 441 29.38 -52.24 12.24
CA ASN A 441 29.12 -53.21 13.30
C ASN A 441 28.18 -52.67 14.41
N GLY A 442 27.51 -51.54 14.18
CA GLY A 442 26.70 -50.85 15.20
C GLY A 442 25.20 -50.97 14.96
N THR A 443 24.42 -50.76 16.03
CA THR A 443 22.96 -50.64 15.93
C THR A 443 22.55 -49.21 15.59
N LYS A 444 21.69 -49.04 14.59
CA LYS A 444 21.10 -47.75 14.20
C LYS A 444 19.59 -47.86 14.14
N THR A 445 18.88 -46.79 14.50
CA THR A 445 17.43 -46.77 14.30
C THR A 445 17.09 -46.45 12.85
N GLY A 446 15.92 -46.89 12.38
CA GLY A 446 15.45 -46.51 11.04
C GLY A 446 15.32 -44.98 10.86
N ARG A 447 15.08 -44.25 11.96
CA ARG A 447 15.07 -42.78 11.93
C ARG A 447 16.46 -42.21 11.67
N ASP A 448 17.51 -42.76 12.28
CA ASP A 448 18.89 -42.30 12.09
C ASP A 448 19.35 -42.53 10.64
N ILE A 449 19.02 -43.70 10.08
CA ILE A 449 19.36 -44.06 8.70
C ILE A 449 18.66 -43.12 7.71
N ARG A 450 17.34 -42.89 7.88
CA ARG A 450 16.62 -41.92 7.06
C ARG A 450 17.19 -40.51 7.21
N GLY A 451 17.49 -40.10 8.44
CA GLY A 451 18.07 -38.80 8.75
C GLY A 451 19.42 -38.55 8.07
N GLU A 452 20.24 -39.59 7.89
CA GLU A 452 21.53 -39.51 7.20
C GLU A 452 21.40 -39.50 5.67
N PHE A 453 20.59 -40.40 5.11
CA PHE A 453 20.54 -40.58 3.65
C PHE A 453 19.55 -39.67 2.93
N MET A 454 18.60 -39.05 3.64
CA MET A 454 17.66 -38.07 3.05
C MET A 454 18.20 -36.63 3.04
N LYS A 455 19.37 -36.39 3.65
CA LYS A 455 20.07 -35.09 3.65
C LYS A 455 21.29 -35.10 2.73
N ALA A 456 21.92 -33.94 2.53
CA ALA A 456 23.19 -33.83 1.79
C ALA A 456 24.29 -34.68 2.46
N PRO A 457 25.15 -35.37 1.69
CA PRO A 457 25.31 -35.29 0.24
C PRO A 457 24.39 -36.23 -0.59
N TYR A 458 23.54 -37.02 0.07
CA TYR A 458 22.75 -38.09 -0.57
C TYR A 458 21.40 -37.61 -1.10
N GLY A 459 20.56 -37.04 -0.22
CA GLY A 459 19.24 -36.54 -0.59
C GLY A 459 18.31 -37.60 -1.17
N TRP A 460 18.44 -38.87 -0.80
CA TRP A 460 17.70 -39.97 -1.42
C TRP A 460 16.21 -39.94 -1.06
N PRO A 461 15.32 -40.42 -1.94
CA PRO A 461 13.92 -40.58 -1.61
C PRO A 461 13.76 -41.62 -0.50
N GLN A 462 12.80 -41.39 0.40
CA GLN A 462 12.56 -42.31 1.52
C GLN A 462 12.28 -43.73 1.03
N ASP A 463 11.54 -43.87 -0.07
CA ASP A 463 11.25 -45.18 -0.67
C ASP A 463 12.51 -45.93 -1.08
N ALA A 464 13.57 -45.26 -1.52
CA ALA A 464 14.84 -45.91 -1.86
C ALA A 464 15.52 -46.49 -0.61
N VAL A 465 15.61 -45.68 0.45
CA VAL A 465 16.20 -46.09 1.73
C VAL A 465 15.42 -47.26 2.31
N ASP A 466 14.09 -47.13 2.38
CA ASP A 466 13.21 -48.15 2.96
C ASP A 466 13.21 -49.44 2.14
N ALA A 467 13.21 -49.36 0.80
CA ALA A 467 13.23 -50.53 -0.06
C ALA A 467 14.51 -51.35 0.14
N ILE A 468 15.66 -50.67 0.18
CA ILE A 468 16.95 -51.32 0.36
C ILE A 468 17.08 -51.92 1.76
N LEU A 469 16.63 -51.23 2.81
CA LEU A 469 16.62 -51.80 4.17
C LEU A 469 15.80 -53.09 4.25
N ILE A 470 14.63 -53.13 3.61
CA ILE A 470 13.79 -54.33 3.59
C ILE A 470 14.48 -55.45 2.80
N LEU A 471 15.09 -55.15 1.66
CA LEU A 471 15.81 -56.15 0.86
C LEU A 471 16.99 -56.75 1.62
N LEU A 472 17.82 -55.91 2.25
CA LEU A 472 18.94 -56.36 3.07
C LEU A 472 18.48 -57.24 4.23
N LYS A 473 17.35 -56.90 4.88
CA LYS A 473 16.76 -57.73 5.93
C LYS A 473 16.26 -59.07 5.40
N ASN A 474 15.52 -59.07 4.29
CA ASN A 474 14.99 -60.30 3.69
C ASN A 474 16.10 -61.27 3.25
N LEU A 475 17.24 -60.73 2.83
CA LEU A 475 18.44 -61.49 2.47
C LEU A 475 19.31 -61.86 3.68
N GLN A 476 18.89 -61.55 4.91
CA GLN A 476 19.61 -61.83 6.15
C GLN A 476 20.99 -61.16 6.24
N LEU A 477 21.17 -60.05 5.51
CA LEU A 477 22.41 -59.25 5.53
C LEU A 477 22.43 -58.23 6.66
N ILE A 478 21.25 -57.88 7.18
CA ILE A 478 21.07 -57.07 8.39
C ILE A 478 20.02 -57.72 9.29
N SER A 479 20.19 -57.59 10.60
CA SER A 479 19.20 -57.97 11.60
C SER A 479 18.42 -56.75 12.07
N SER A 480 17.14 -56.94 12.40
CA SER A 480 16.32 -55.91 13.06
C SER A 480 15.63 -56.54 14.26
N ASP A 481 15.69 -55.88 15.40
CA ASP A 481 14.90 -56.25 16.59
C ASP A 481 13.41 -55.89 16.45
#